data_AF-A0A2H0DAB0-F1
#
_entry.id   AF-A0A2H0DAB0-F1
#
_cell.length_a   1.000
_cell.length_b   1.000
_cell.length_c   1.000
_cell.angle_alpha   90.00
_cell.angle_beta   90.00
_cell.angle_gamma   90.00
#
_symmetry.space_group_name_H-M   'P 1'
#
loop_
_entity.id
_entity.type
_entity.pdbx_description
1 polymer ?
#
loop_
_entity_poly.entity_id
_entity_poly.type
_entity_poly.pdbx_seq_one_letter_code
_entity_poly.pdbx_strand_id
1 'polypeptide(L)'
;MKFKLSPIVVYPAIIILAVVIIIIFSTDFSSKKSAEPKAQTGPIVSETLPDDDIHKNMGKETPPSKENVISGVKKRMESLKVEVEKNPNDTAKVRQYADFLAEGHGQAEAVKYYEMILRKDPKRTDILQSLGYVFYMQQDLNKAEAYISKAYSLDKNNFQAFFNLGAIAATKGDNAKAKKIWKEIIAKRPNSEVAKLAQDGLNQIQ
;
A
#
# COMPACT_ATOMS: atom_id res chain seq x y z
N MET A 1 -56.26 -4.45 -35.34
CA MET A 1 -56.39 -5.31 -34.14
C MET A 1 -55.35 -4.83 -33.12
N LYS A 2 -55.74 -4.11 -32.05
CA LYS A 2 -54.82 -3.53 -31.07
C LYS A 2 -54.64 -4.51 -29.91
N PHE A 3 -53.47 -5.15 -29.78
CA PHE A 3 -53.16 -6.01 -28.65
C PHE A 3 -52.91 -5.16 -27.40
N LYS A 4 -53.81 -5.24 -26.41
CA LYS A 4 -53.62 -4.68 -25.07
C LYS A 4 -52.91 -5.73 -24.22
N LEU A 5 -51.59 -5.61 -24.05
CA LEU A 5 -50.86 -6.42 -23.07
C LEU A 5 -51.12 -5.87 -21.65
N SER A 6 -51.42 -6.75 -20.69
CA SER A 6 -51.65 -6.37 -19.29
C SER A 6 -50.32 -6.04 -18.60
N PRO A 7 -50.26 -5.04 -17.70
CA PRO A 7 -49.00 -4.60 -17.08
C PRO A 7 -48.25 -5.72 -16.35
N ILE A 8 -48.99 -6.70 -15.80
CA ILE A 8 -48.45 -7.79 -14.96
C ILE A 8 -47.54 -8.75 -15.77
N VAL A 9 -47.76 -8.91 -17.08
CA VAL A 9 -46.95 -9.79 -17.94
C VAL A 9 -45.75 -9.05 -18.54
N VAL A 10 -45.83 -7.72 -18.61
CA VAL A 10 -44.79 -6.87 -19.21
C VAL A 10 -43.56 -6.75 -18.29
N TYR A 11 -43.76 -6.61 -16.98
CA TYR A 11 -42.66 -6.48 -16.01
C TYR A 11 -41.70 -7.68 -15.97
N PRO A 12 -42.16 -8.96 -15.88
CA PRO A 12 -41.24 -10.09 -15.90
C PRO A 12 -40.50 -10.22 -17.23
N ALA A 13 -41.14 -9.88 -18.36
CA ALA A 13 -40.51 -9.91 -19.67
C ALA A 13 -39.38 -8.86 -19.82
N ILE A 14 -39.57 -7.65 -19.27
CA ILE A 14 -38.55 -6.60 -19.24
C ILE A 14 -37.37 -7.02 -18.35
N ILE A 15 -37.63 -7.65 -17.21
CA ILE A 15 -36.58 -8.11 -16.29
C ILE A 15 -35.72 -9.21 -16.95
N ILE A 16 -36.35 -10.17 -17.64
CA ILE A 16 -35.62 -11.22 -18.38
C ILE A 16 -34.76 -10.59 -19.48
N LEU A 17 -35.29 -9.62 -20.22
CA LEU A 17 -34.53 -8.90 -21.25
C LEU A 17 -33.32 -8.17 -20.65
N ALA A 18 -33.49 -7.50 -19.50
CA ALA A 18 -32.41 -6.79 -18.82
C ALA A 18 -31.31 -7.74 -18.33
N VAL A 19 -31.68 -8.91 -17.79
CA VAL A 19 -30.71 -9.93 -17.35
C VAL A 19 -29.95 -10.51 -18.55
N VAL A 20 -30.62 -10.77 -19.67
CA VAL A 20 -29.97 -11.23 -20.91
C VAL A 20 -29.00 -10.18 -21.45
N ILE A 21 -29.37 -8.90 -21.44
CA ILE A 21 -28.48 -7.79 -21.84
C ILE A 21 -27.25 -7.74 -20.91
N ILE A 22 -27.44 -7.86 -19.59
CA ILE A 22 -26.32 -7.87 -18.63
C ILE A 22 -25.40 -9.07 -18.87
N ILE A 23 -25.94 -10.25 -19.17
CA ILE A 23 -25.14 -11.44 -19.49
C ILE A 23 -24.32 -11.20 -20.77
N ILE A 24 -24.93 -10.69 -21.84
CA ILE A 24 -24.24 -10.37 -23.10
C ILE A 24 -23.12 -9.33 -22.87
N PHE A 25 -23.40 -8.26 -22.12
CA PHE A 25 -22.39 -7.25 -21.78
C PHE A 25 -21.28 -7.78 -20.86
N SER A 26 -21.59 -8.72 -19.96
CA SER A 26 -20.59 -9.33 -19.07
C SER A 26 -19.65 -10.29 -19.82
N THR A 27 -20.11 -10.91 -20.91
CA THR A 27 -19.26 -11.77 -21.75
C THR A 27 -18.37 -10.99 -22.71
N ASP A 28 -18.80 -9.82 -23.17
CA ASP A 28 -17.99 -8.97 -24.06
C ASP A 28 -16.89 -8.17 -23.35
N PHE A 29 -17.02 -7.92 -22.04
CA PHE A 29 -16.00 -7.18 -21.28
C PHE A 29 -14.72 -8.00 -21.00
N SER A 30 -14.77 -9.32 -21.13
CA SER A 30 -13.63 -10.21 -20.85
C SER A 30 -12.67 -10.40 -22.04
N SER A 31 -12.89 -9.72 -23.17
CA SER A 31 -12.04 -9.84 -24.38
C SER A 31 -11.14 -8.63 -24.66
N LYS A 32 -11.11 -7.60 -23.80
CA LYS A 32 -10.14 -6.50 -23.94
C LYS A 32 -8.78 -6.94 -23.39
N LYS A 33 -8.16 -7.89 -24.11
CA LYS A 33 -6.76 -8.28 -24.03
C LYS A 33 -5.94 -7.00 -23.99
N SER A 34 -5.30 -6.76 -22.86
CA SER A 34 -4.25 -5.76 -22.68
C SER A 34 -3.29 -5.86 -23.86
N ALA A 35 -3.20 -4.79 -24.65
CA ALA A 35 -2.13 -4.65 -25.63
C ALA A 35 -0.81 -4.66 -24.86
N GLU A 36 -0.03 -5.73 -25.03
CA GLU A 36 1.36 -5.77 -24.61
C GLU A 36 2.10 -4.55 -25.22
N PRO A 37 3.01 -3.90 -24.48
CA PRO A 37 3.90 -2.91 -25.07
C PRO A 37 4.69 -3.60 -26.19
N LYS A 38 4.61 -3.07 -27.42
CA LYS A 38 5.44 -3.54 -28.52
C LYS A 38 6.90 -3.44 -28.11
N ALA A 39 7.54 -4.60 -27.94
CA ALA A 39 8.99 -4.69 -27.77
C ALA A 39 9.67 -3.96 -28.93
N GLN A 40 10.63 -3.10 -28.60
CA GLN A 40 11.51 -2.48 -29.59
C GLN A 40 12.34 -3.58 -30.26
N THR A 41 11.89 -4.06 -31.42
CA THR A 41 12.69 -4.93 -32.28
C THR A 41 13.66 -4.07 -33.11
N GLY A 42 14.67 -3.52 -32.44
CA GLY A 42 15.95 -3.24 -33.07
C GLY A 42 16.87 -4.46 -32.89
N PRO A 43 17.89 -4.67 -33.73
CA PRO A 43 18.78 -5.81 -33.57
C PRO A 43 19.62 -5.62 -32.29
N ILE A 44 19.20 -6.23 -31.19
CA ILE A 44 20.05 -6.44 -30.00
C ILE A 44 20.98 -7.60 -30.34
N VAL A 45 22.06 -7.30 -31.07
CA VAL A 45 23.16 -8.26 -31.23
C VAL A 45 24.08 -8.11 -30.03
N SER A 46 23.81 -8.90 -29.00
CA SER A 46 24.88 -9.57 -28.25
C SER A 46 24.52 -11.05 -28.22
N GLU A 47 25.07 -11.80 -29.18
CA GLU A 47 24.80 -13.23 -29.43
C GLU A 47 25.22 -14.17 -28.29
N THR A 48 25.65 -13.66 -27.15
CA THR A 48 25.87 -14.47 -25.93
C THR A 48 25.54 -13.63 -24.70
N LEU A 49 24.78 -14.22 -23.77
CA LEU A 49 24.65 -13.68 -22.42
C LEU A 49 26.07 -13.58 -21.79
N PRO A 50 26.41 -12.50 -21.07
CA PRO A 50 27.67 -12.43 -20.35
C PRO A 50 27.84 -13.65 -19.43
N ASP A 51 28.98 -14.34 -19.52
CA ASP A 51 29.32 -15.51 -18.67
C ASP A 51 29.70 -15.07 -17.25
N ASP A 52 28.82 -14.34 -16.57
CA ASP A 52 29.03 -13.88 -15.19
C ASP A 52 28.29 -14.79 -14.18
N ASP A 53 28.67 -14.67 -12.91
CA ASP A 53 28.08 -15.46 -11.83
C ASP A 53 26.59 -15.16 -11.61
N ILE A 54 26.11 -14.01 -12.10
CA ILE A 54 24.71 -13.56 -11.98
C ILE A 54 23.84 -14.34 -12.96
N HIS A 55 24.30 -14.58 -14.19
CA HIS A 55 23.56 -15.30 -15.22
C HIS A 55 23.75 -16.82 -15.13
N LYS A 56 24.86 -17.32 -14.57
CA LYS A 56 25.10 -18.78 -14.34
C LYS A 56 24.09 -19.45 -13.41
N ASN A 57 23.43 -18.68 -12.56
CA ASN A 57 22.43 -19.18 -11.62
C ASN A 57 21.00 -18.73 -11.94
N MET A 58 20.83 -17.87 -12.95
CA MET A 58 19.53 -17.37 -13.40
C MET A 58 18.76 -18.50 -14.09
N GLY A 59 17.80 -19.10 -13.37
CA GLY A 59 17.04 -20.28 -13.82
C GLY A 59 17.25 -21.55 -12.99
N LYS A 60 18.18 -21.55 -12.02
CA LYS A 60 18.32 -22.65 -11.03
C LYS A 60 17.35 -22.52 -9.85
N GLU A 61 16.81 -21.33 -9.63
CA GLU A 61 15.82 -21.08 -8.60
C GLU A 61 14.43 -21.43 -9.12
N THR A 62 13.68 -22.23 -8.36
CA THR A 62 12.28 -22.50 -8.67
C THR A 62 11.52 -21.18 -8.75
N PRO A 63 10.75 -20.92 -9.83
CA PRO A 63 9.96 -19.71 -9.96
C PRO A 63 9.06 -19.49 -8.74
N PRO A 64 8.74 -18.24 -8.37
CA PRO A 64 7.82 -17.97 -7.28
C PRO A 64 6.49 -18.69 -7.51
N SER A 65 6.13 -19.57 -6.58
CA SER A 65 4.83 -20.22 -6.46
C SER A 65 4.19 -19.80 -5.14
N LYS A 66 2.87 -19.97 -4.98
CA LYS A 66 2.21 -19.66 -3.71
C LYS A 66 2.86 -20.46 -2.57
N GLU A 67 3.14 -21.73 -2.79
CA GLU A 67 3.72 -22.64 -1.82
C GLU A 67 5.15 -22.23 -1.40
N ASN A 68 6.04 -21.91 -2.35
CA ASN A 68 7.42 -21.56 -1.99
C ASN A 68 7.51 -20.15 -1.37
N VAL A 69 6.65 -19.21 -1.77
CA VAL A 69 6.55 -17.88 -1.15
C VAL A 69 6.00 -17.99 0.26
N ILE A 70 4.89 -18.71 0.48
CA ILE A 70 4.32 -18.90 1.83
C ILE A 70 5.33 -19.59 2.76
N SER A 71 6.02 -20.61 2.28
CA SER A 71 7.07 -21.31 3.05
C SER A 71 8.24 -20.38 3.39
N GLY A 72 8.72 -19.58 2.43
CA GLY A 72 9.77 -18.60 2.63
C GLY A 72 9.39 -17.50 3.63
N VAL A 73 8.19 -16.93 3.49
CA VAL A 73 7.61 -15.93 4.39
C VAL A 73 7.49 -16.49 5.80
N LYS A 74 6.95 -17.70 5.96
CA LYS A 74 6.82 -18.37 7.27
C LYS A 74 8.17 -18.61 7.92
N LYS A 75 9.14 -19.13 7.16
CA LYS A 75 10.51 -19.36 7.66
C LYS A 75 11.19 -18.06 8.08
N ARG A 76 10.99 -16.97 7.32
CA ARG A 76 11.53 -15.65 7.64
C ARG A 76 10.90 -15.07 8.90
N MET A 77 9.59 -15.20 9.05
CA MET A 77 8.87 -14.78 10.24
C MET A 77 9.40 -15.50 11.49
N GLU A 78 9.54 -16.82 11.42
CA GLU A 78 10.02 -17.63 12.55
C GLU A 78 11.47 -17.30 12.91
N SER A 79 12.34 -17.12 11.91
CA SER A 79 13.74 -16.75 12.18
C SER A 79 13.85 -15.37 12.84
N LEU A 80 13.09 -14.38 12.37
CA LEU A 80 13.03 -13.06 12.99
C LEU A 80 12.50 -13.13 14.43
N LYS A 81 11.46 -13.93 14.67
CA LYS A 81 10.90 -14.12 16.01
C LYS A 81 11.93 -14.70 16.99
N VAL A 82 12.64 -15.76 16.59
CA VAL A 82 13.70 -16.37 17.41
C VAL A 82 14.84 -15.37 17.69
N GLU A 83 15.20 -14.53 16.73
CA GLU A 83 16.21 -13.48 16.93
C GLU A 83 15.76 -12.45 17.98
N VAL A 84 14.49 -12.05 17.93
CA VAL A 84 13.89 -11.14 18.92
C VAL A 84 13.82 -11.76 20.31
N GLU A 85 13.45 -13.04 20.41
CA GLU A 85 13.39 -13.75 21.70
C GLU A 85 14.77 -13.93 22.34
N LYS A 86 15.81 -14.17 21.53
CA LYS A 86 17.20 -14.27 22.00
C LYS A 86 17.74 -12.93 22.49
N ASN A 87 17.36 -11.83 21.86
CA ASN A 87 17.82 -10.49 22.23
C ASN A 87 16.70 -9.44 22.14
N PRO A 88 15.79 -9.38 23.13
CA PRO A 88 14.66 -8.44 23.13
C PRO A 88 15.08 -6.98 23.33
N ASN A 89 16.36 -6.73 23.61
CA ASN A 89 16.93 -5.39 23.73
C ASN A 89 17.45 -4.85 22.40
N ASP A 90 17.66 -5.71 21.40
CA ASP A 90 18.03 -5.29 20.06
C ASP A 90 16.81 -4.69 19.34
N THR A 91 16.63 -3.38 19.51
CA THR A 91 15.51 -2.66 18.89
C THR A 91 15.51 -2.73 17.36
N ALA A 92 16.66 -2.97 16.71
CA ALA A 92 16.72 -3.11 15.27
C ALA A 92 16.10 -4.43 14.82
N LYS A 93 16.37 -5.53 15.54
CA LYS A 93 15.74 -6.83 15.28
C LYS A 93 14.25 -6.82 15.63
N VAL A 94 13.88 -6.20 16.74
CA VAL A 94 12.47 -6.00 17.11
C VAL A 94 11.74 -5.21 16.01
N ARG A 95 12.36 -4.16 15.46
CA ARG A 95 11.80 -3.37 14.36
C ARG A 95 11.64 -4.22 13.09
N GLN A 96 12.66 -4.98 12.69
CA GLN A 96 12.59 -5.86 11.53
C GLN A 96 11.44 -6.87 11.63
N TYR A 97 11.23 -7.44 12.81
CA TYR A 97 10.12 -8.36 13.04
C TYR A 97 8.76 -7.64 13.01
N ALA A 98 8.67 -6.46 13.63
CA ALA A 98 7.45 -5.65 13.63
C ALA A 98 7.05 -5.19 12.21
N ASP A 99 8.01 -4.73 11.41
CA ASP A 99 7.79 -4.33 10.00
C ASP A 99 7.26 -5.53 9.19
N PHE A 100 7.87 -6.71 9.35
CA PHE A 100 7.42 -7.93 8.68
C PHE A 100 5.98 -8.32 9.08
N LEU A 101 5.64 -8.20 10.36
CA LEU A 101 4.28 -8.46 10.86
C LEU A 101 3.26 -7.43 10.31
N ALA A 102 3.65 -6.16 10.21
CA ALA A 102 2.78 -5.11 9.70
C ALA A 102 2.39 -5.35 8.23
N GLU A 103 3.33 -5.85 7.43
CA GLU A 103 3.10 -6.23 6.02
C GLU A 103 2.26 -7.51 5.87
N GLY A 104 2.47 -8.50 6.74
CA GLY A 104 1.83 -9.81 6.67
C GLY A 104 0.41 -9.91 7.28
N HIS A 105 -0.32 -8.80 7.39
CA HIS A 105 -1.62 -8.70 8.09
C HIS A 105 -1.58 -8.97 9.61
N GLY A 106 -0.40 -9.12 10.22
CA GLY A 106 -0.17 -9.21 11.66
C GLY A 106 -0.14 -7.85 12.36
N GLN A 107 -0.94 -6.89 11.91
CA GLN A 107 -0.84 -5.48 12.32
C GLN A 107 -1.02 -5.28 13.84
N ALA A 108 -1.91 -6.05 14.48
CA ALA A 108 -2.11 -5.97 15.93
C ALA A 108 -0.88 -6.45 16.73
N GLU A 109 -0.13 -7.42 16.19
CA GLU A 109 1.08 -7.91 16.81
C GLU A 109 2.26 -6.95 16.55
N ALA A 110 2.36 -6.39 15.35
CA ALA A 110 3.34 -5.36 15.01
C ALA A 110 3.29 -4.16 15.97
N VAL A 111 2.08 -3.68 16.32
CA VAL A 111 1.88 -2.61 17.30
C VAL A 111 2.59 -2.92 18.63
N LYS A 112 2.46 -4.15 19.14
CA LYS A 112 3.07 -4.54 20.42
C LYS A 112 4.60 -4.42 20.38
N TYR A 113 5.22 -4.86 19.28
CA TYR A 113 6.67 -4.78 19.11
C TYR A 113 7.16 -3.35 18.88
N TYR A 114 6.42 -2.51 18.14
CA TYR A 114 6.74 -1.09 18.04
C TYR A 114 6.63 -0.37 19.39
N GLU A 115 5.59 -0.66 20.17
CA GLU A 115 5.43 -0.12 21.52
C GLU A 115 6.55 -0.57 22.46
N MET A 116 7.07 -1.81 22.31
CA MET A 116 8.26 -2.26 23.02
C MET A 116 9.47 -1.37 22.74
N ILE A 117 9.68 -0.98 21.49
CA ILE A 117 10.78 -0.08 21.11
C ILE A 117 10.55 1.31 21.72
N LEU A 118 9.33 1.85 21.63
CA LEU A 118 9.02 3.17 22.17
C LEU A 118 9.06 3.25 23.70
N ARG A 119 8.85 2.13 24.42
CA ARG A 119 9.08 2.09 25.87
C ARG A 119 10.55 2.31 26.23
N LYS A 120 11.48 1.88 25.38
CA LYS A 120 12.92 2.07 25.56
C LYS A 120 13.37 3.46 25.09
N ASP A 121 12.91 3.88 23.92
CA ASP A 121 13.17 5.19 23.36
C ASP A 121 11.88 5.83 22.82
N PRO A 122 11.21 6.67 23.62
CA PRO A 122 9.95 7.31 23.24
C PRO A 122 10.07 8.36 22.12
N LYS A 123 11.30 8.69 21.69
CA LYS A 123 11.59 9.75 20.71
C LYS A 123 11.94 9.22 19.31
N ARG A 124 11.88 7.90 19.11
CA ARG A 124 12.09 7.26 17.79
C ARG A 124 11.01 7.67 16.79
N THR A 125 11.30 8.70 16.00
CA THR A 125 10.39 9.24 14.98
C THR A 125 10.07 8.21 13.90
N ASP A 126 11.04 7.38 13.53
CA ASP A 126 10.86 6.27 12.57
C ASP A 126 9.81 5.27 13.05
N ILE A 127 9.83 4.90 14.34
CA ILE A 127 8.86 3.96 14.91
C ILE A 127 7.49 4.61 15.10
N LEU A 128 7.44 5.88 15.49
CA LEU A 128 6.19 6.64 15.55
C LEU A 128 5.53 6.74 14.17
N GLN A 129 6.32 6.88 13.10
CA GLN A 129 5.82 6.84 11.73
C GLN A 129 5.28 5.46 11.34
N SER A 130 5.99 4.38 11.68
CA SER A 130 5.50 3.01 11.44
C SER A 130 4.18 2.74 12.17
N LEU A 131 4.06 3.11 13.45
CA LEU A 131 2.81 2.99 14.19
C LEU A 131 1.68 3.82 13.58
N GLY A 132 1.98 5.07 13.18
CA GLY A 132 1.01 5.91 12.50
C GLY A 132 0.51 5.30 11.19
N TYR A 133 1.39 4.70 10.41
CA TYR A 133 1.02 3.95 9.19
C TYR A 133 0.17 2.73 9.50
N VAL A 134 0.53 1.93 10.51
CA VAL A 134 -0.25 0.74 10.90
C VAL A 134 -1.66 1.14 11.33
N PHE A 135 -1.82 2.18 12.15
CA PHE A 135 -3.15 2.65 12.56
C PHE A 135 -3.94 3.27 11.40
N TYR A 136 -3.27 3.93 10.45
CA TYR A 136 -3.90 4.40 9.23
C TYR A 136 -4.48 3.23 8.41
N MET A 137 -3.72 2.15 8.24
CA MET A 137 -4.18 0.94 7.54
C MET A 137 -5.35 0.26 8.28
N GLN A 138 -5.41 0.37 9.61
CA GLN A 138 -6.53 -0.11 10.43
C GLN A 138 -7.77 0.81 10.41
N GLN A 139 -7.73 1.92 9.69
CA GLN A 139 -8.76 2.97 9.71
C GLN A 139 -8.95 3.64 11.10
N ASP A 140 -8.04 3.44 12.05
CA ASP A 140 -8.00 4.19 13.31
C ASP A 140 -7.24 5.51 13.09
N LEU A 141 -7.90 6.41 12.35
CA LEU A 141 -7.32 7.68 11.92
C LEU A 141 -6.97 8.60 13.09
N ASN A 142 -7.61 8.42 14.24
CA ASN A 142 -7.31 9.20 15.46
C ASN A 142 -5.97 8.77 16.06
N LYS A 143 -5.70 7.46 16.20
CA LYS A 143 -4.39 7.00 16.64
C LYS A 143 -3.31 7.30 15.60
N ALA A 144 -3.62 7.13 14.32
CA ALA A 144 -2.69 7.50 13.25
C ALA A 144 -2.25 8.97 13.37
N GLU A 145 -3.22 9.89 13.51
CA GLU A 145 -2.95 11.31 13.69
C GLU A 145 -2.11 11.58 14.95
N ALA A 146 -2.41 10.93 16.07
CA ALA A 146 -1.67 11.12 17.32
C ALA A 146 -0.19 10.71 17.18
N TYR A 147 0.09 9.54 16.62
CA TYR A 147 1.46 9.04 16.44
C TYR A 147 2.25 9.88 15.42
N ILE A 148 1.67 10.21 14.27
CA ILE A 148 2.33 11.05 13.27
C ILE A 148 2.53 12.48 13.81
N SER A 149 1.58 13.03 14.57
CA SER A 149 1.71 14.36 15.20
C SER A 149 2.86 14.38 16.20
N LYS A 150 3.03 13.31 16.96
CA LYS A 150 4.19 13.14 17.87
C LYS A 150 5.50 13.03 17.10
N ALA A 151 5.54 12.28 15.99
CA ALA A 151 6.73 12.21 15.14
C ALA A 151 7.12 13.60 14.62
N TYR A 152 6.16 14.37 14.10
CA TYR A 152 6.38 15.72 13.60
C TYR A 152 6.64 16.75 14.71
N SER A 153 6.23 16.51 15.95
CA SER A 153 6.56 17.41 17.07
C SER A 153 8.01 17.24 17.52
N LEU A 154 8.54 16.02 17.45
CA LEU A 154 9.93 15.70 17.76
C LEU A 154 10.91 16.14 16.67
N ASP A 155 10.51 16.06 15.41
CA ASP A 155 11.30 16.55 14.28
C ASP A 155 10.45 17.39 13.32
N LYS A 156 10.60 18.71 13.41
CA LYS A 156 9.90 19.68 12.55
C LYS A 156 10.42 19.73 11.12
N ASN A 157 11.56 19.08 10.84
CA ASN A 157 12.09 18.92 9.49
C ASN A 157 11.64 17.60 8.84
N ASN A 158 10.90 16.75 9.55
CA ASN A 158 10.30 15.55 8.98
C ASN A 158 9.05 15.91 8.15
N PHE A 159 9.30 16.42 6.94
CA PHE A 159 8.24 16.77 5.99
C PHE A 159 7.42 15.55 5.54
N GLN A 160 7.95 14.33 5.65
CA GLN A 160 7.18 13.11 5.38
C GLN A 160 6.09 12.91 6.44
N ALA A 161 6.41 13.09 7.73
CA ALA A 161 5.42 13.06 8.79
C ALA A 161 4.39 14.19 8.62
N PHE A 162 4.84 15.39 8.22
CA PHE A 162 3.92 16.50 7.95
C PHE A 162 2.99 16.21 6.76
N PHE A 163 3.50 15.62 5.68
CA PHE A 163 2.70 15.15 4.55
C PHE A 163 1.66 14.12 4.98
N ASN A 164 2.07 13.13 5.79
CA ASN A 164 1.18 12.09 6.32
C ASN A 164 0.05 12.68 7.18
N LEU A 165 0.27 13.79 7.92
CA LEU A 165 -0.82 14.49 8.62
C LEU A 165 -1.85 15.07 7.66
N GLY A 166 -1.41 15.58 6.51
CA GLY A 166 -2.30 16.03 5.44
C GLY A 166 -3.11 14.87 4.86
N ALA A 167 -2.47 13.74 4.60
CA ALA A 167 -3.14 12.53 4.12
C ALA A 167 -4.18 12.01 5.12
N ILE A 168 -3.82 11.92 6.41
CA ILE A 168 -4.75 11.53 7.47
C ILE A 168 -5.93 12.50 7.55
N ALA A 169 -5.69 13.82 7.47
CA ALA A 169 -6.76 14.82 7.47
C ALA A 169 -7.72 14.65 6.30
N ALA A 170 -7.20 14.42 5.08
CA ALA A 170 -8.01 14.16 3.89
C ALA A 170 -8.86 12.90 4.06
N THR A 171 -8.28 11.80 4.57
CA THR A 171 -9.02 10.55 4.83
C THR A 171 -10.09 10.72 5.90
N LYS A 172 -9.90 11.63 6.87
CA LYS A 172 -10.93 12.02 7.85
C LYS A 172 -12.02 12.93 7.28
N GLY A 173 -11.89 13.38 6.03
CA GLY A 173 -12.79 14.33 5.37
C GLY A 173 -12.47 15.81 5.64
N ASP A 174 -11.41 16.11 6.39
CA ASP A 174 -10.95 17.49 6.63
C ASP A 174 -10.02 17.94 5.50
N ASN A 175 -10.62 18.13 4.32
CA ASN A 175 -9.93 18.58 3.11
C ASN A 175 -9.33 19.98 3.30
N ALA A 176 -9.93 20.83 4.15
CA ALA A 176 -9.41 22.17 4.43
C ALA A 176 -8.05 22.10 5.14
N LYS A 177 -7.93 21.26 6.18
CA LYS A 177 -6.67 21.02 6.88
C LYS A 177 -5.63 20.36 5.97
N ALA A 178 -6.03 19.35 5.18
CA ALA A 178 -5.14 18.71 4.22
C ALA A 178 -4.57 19.72 3.21
N LYS A 179 -5.43 20.54 2.60
CA LYS A 179 -5.02 21.60 1.65
C LYS A 179 -4.03 22.57 2.29
N LYS A 180 -4.28 23.00 3.52
CA LYS A 180 -3.38 23.90 4.26
C LYS A 180 -1.99 23.29 4.45
N ILE A 181 -1.94 22.05 4.94
CA ILE A 181 -0.69 21.32 5.21
C ILE A 181 0.12 21.16 3.91
N TRP A 182 -0.49 20.64 2.86
CA TRP A 182 0.21 20.36 1.60
C TRP A 182 0.70 21.63 0.89
N LYS A 183 -0.07 22.73 0.94
CA LYS A 183 0.41 24.04 0.45
C LYS A 183 1.62 24.54 1.23
N GLU A 184 1.66 24.34 2.54
CA GLU A 184 2.81 24.72 3.36
C GLU A 184 4.07 23.91 3.01
N ILE A 185 3.92 22.62 2.71
CA ILE A 185 5.03 21.77 2.22
C ILE A 185 5.58 22.31 0.91
N ILE A 186 4.70 22.60 -0.06
CA ILE A 186 5.10 23.13 -1.38
C ILE A 186 5.81 24.48 -1.23
N ALA A 187 5.32 25.37 -0.37
CA ALA A 187 5.96 26.66 -0.13
C ALA A 187 7.34 26.54 0.51
N LYS A 188 7.52 25.61 1.46
CA LYS A 188 8.79 25.43 2.18
C LYS A 188 9.82 24.59 1.41
N ARG A 189 9.37 23.67 0.55
CA ARG A 189 10.22 22.69 -0.16
C ARG A 189 9.83 22.53 -1.64
N PRO A 190 9.76 23.60 -2.45
CA PRO A 190 9.11 23.59 -3.76
C PRO A 190 9.67 22.58 -4.77
N ASN A 191 10.94 22.18 -4.65
CA ASN A 191 11.61 21.26 -5.57
C ASN A 191 11.90 19.88 -4.96
N SER A 192 11.21 19.52 -3.88
CA SER A 192 11.38 18.24 -3.19
C SER A 192 10.39 17.18 -3.67
N GLU A 193 10.73 15.90 -3.50
CA GLU A 193 9.81 14.79 -3.74
C GLU A 193 8.53 14.90 -2.90
N VAL A 194 8.66 15.27 -1.63
CA VAL A 194 7.50 15.47 -0.74
C VAL A 194 6.58 16.61 -1.19
N ALA A 195 7.10 17.65 -1.86
CA ALA A 195 6.26 18.69 -2.47
C ALA A 195 5.52 18.19 -3.71
N LYS A 196 6.11 17.28 -4.50
CA LYS A 196 5.39 16.61 -5.61
C LYS A 196 4.25 15.77 -5.05
N LEU A 197 4.50 14.96 -4.02
CA LEU A 197 3.46 14.19 -3.32
C LEU A 197 2.36 15.09 -2.75
N ALA A 198 2.73 16.22 -2.15
CA ALA A 198 1.77 17.20 -1.64
C ALA A 198 0.90 17.80 -2.76
N GLN A 199 1.49 18.07 -3.93
CA GLN A 199 0.75 18.53 -5.10
C GLN A 199 -0.21 17.47 -5.63
N ASP A 200 0.21 16.21 -5.68
CA ASP A 200 -0.66 15.09 -6.07
C ASP A 200 -1.83 14.93 -5.10
N GLY A 201 -1.57 15.05 -3.80
CA GLY A 201 -2.60 15.06 -2.77
C GLY A 201 -3.64 16.16 -3.01
N LEU A 202 -3.20 17.40 -3.28
CA LEU A 202 -4.10 18.51 -3.58
C LEU A 202 -4.99 18.24 -4.79
N ASN A 203 -4.46 17.57 -5.82
CA ASN A 203 -5.21 17.26 -7.04
C ASN A 203 -6.29 16.18 -6.80
N GLN A 204 -6.13 15.34 -5.78
CA GLN A 204 -7.10 14.29 -5.42
C GLN A 204 -8.28 14.81 -4.59
N ILE A 205 -8.12 15.93 -3.90
CA ILE A 205 -9.17 16.53 -3.06
C ILE A 205 -9.74 17.79 -3.72
N GLN A 206 -10.76 17.61 -4.57
CA GLN A 206 -11.50 18.72 -5.19
C GLN A 206 -12.22 19.56 -4.11
#